data_AF-A0A7Z9Z8V6-F1
#
_entry.id   AF-A0A7Z9Z8V6-F1
#
_cell.length_a   1.000
_cell.length_b   1.000
_cell.length_c   1.000
_cell.angle_alpha   90.00
_cell.angle_beta   90.00
_cell.angle_gamma   90.00
#
_symmetry.space_group_name_H-M   'P 1'
#
loop_
_entity.id
_entity.type
_entity.pdbx_description
1 polymer ?
#
loop_
_entity_poly.entity_id
_entity_poly.type
_entity_poly.pdbx_seq_one_letter_code
_entity_poly.pdbx_strand_id
1 'polypeptide(L)' 'MEEILVADKYRVPKDRYYTKEHEWCLPEEEGKARIGITDYAQQEL' A
#
# COMPACT_ATOMS: atom_id res chain seq x y z
N MET A 1 0.79 -10.98 -7.26
CA MET A 1 1.26 -9.79 -6.53
C MET A 1 2.06 -10.31 -5.34
N GLU A 2 3.35 -9.99 -5.27
CA GLU A 2 4.13 -10.35 -4.08
C GLU A 2 3.81 -9.39 -2.94
N GLU A 3 3.67 -9.92 -1.72
CA GLU A 3 3.51 -9.14 -0.50
C GLU A 3 4.40 -9.71 0.60
N ILE A 4 4.72 -8.87 1.58
CA ILE A 4 5.35 -9.28 2.84
C ILE A 4 4.39 -8.99 4.00
N LEU A 5 4.55 -9.77 5.08
CA LEU A 5 3.94 -9.46 6.36
C LEU A 5 4.93 -8.68 7.20
N VAL A 6 4.52 -7.49 7.64
CA VAL A 6 5.25 -6.68 8.61
C VAL A 6 4.63 -6.88 9.99
N ALA A 7 5.48 -7.09 11.00
CA ALA A 7 5.06 -7.41 12.37
C ALA A 7 4.09 -8.60 12.45
N ASP A 8 4.24 -9.58 11.53
CA ASP A 8 3.37 -10.75 11.38
C ASP A 8 1.86 -10.43 11.24
N LYS A 9 1.52 -9.18 10.90
CA LYS A 9 0.14 -8.66 10.95
C LYS A 9 -0.24 -7.88 9.69
N TYR A 10 0.61 -6.95 9.25
CA TYR A 10 0.26 -5.99 8.21
C TYR A 10 0.72 -6.45 6.84
N ARG A 11 -0.20 -6.50 5.88
CA ARG A 11 0.10 -6.84 4.49
C ARG A 11 0.69 -5.65 3.74
N VAL A 12 1.88 -5.84 3.16
CA VAL A 12 2.57 -4.81 2.38
C VAL A 12 2.91 -5.36 0.99
N PRO A 13 2.06 -5.07 -0.03
CA PRO A 13 2.35 -5.37 -1.42
C PRO A 13 3.64 -4.70 -1.94
N LYS A 14 4.45 -5.41 -2.72
CA LYS A 14 5.71 -4.86 -3.27
C LYS A 14 5.55 -4.10 -4.58
N ASP A 15 4.34 -4.07 -5.14
CA ASP A 15 4.05 -3.55 -6.48
C ASP A 15 3.68 -2.06 -6.53
N ARG A 16 3.74 -1.38 -5.38
CA ARG A 16 3.30 0.00 -5.22
C ARG A 16 4.28 0.79 -4.36
N TYR A 17 4.19 2.11 -4.47
CA TYR A 17 4.95 3.05 -3.64
C TYR A 17 4.16 3.42 -2.39
N TYR A 18 4.86 3.94 -1.38
CA TYR A 18 4.30 4.25 -0.07
C TYR A 18 4.73 5.63 0.42
N THR A 19 3.86 6.28 1.20
CA THR A 19 4.14 7.54 1.90
C THR A 19 4.31 7.30 3.40
N LYS A 20 4.81 8.32 4.11
CA LYS A 20 4.90 8.27 5.58
C LYS A 20 3.51 8.43 6.23
N GLU A 21 2.58 8.97 5.47
CA GLU A 21 1.19 9.25 5.82
C GLU A 21 0.29 8.02 5.60
N HIS A 22 0.87 6.82 5.49
CA HIS A 22 0.17 5.53 5.41
C HIS A 22 -0.70 5.36 4.17
N GLU A 23 -0.32 5.98 3.06
CA GLU A 23 -0.94 5.80 1.74
C GLU A 23 -0.06 4.94 0.85
N TRP A 24 -0.67 4.37 -0.20
CA TRP A 24 0.04 3.69 -1.28
C TRP A 24 -0.41 4.19 -2.65
N CYS A 25 0.50 4.09 -3.61
CA CYS A 25 0.31 4.48 -5.00
C CYS A 25 0.72 3.33 -5.94
N LEU A 26 -0.26 2.74 -6.64
CA LEU A 26 -0.06 1.76 -7.70
C LEU A 26 -0.10 2.49 -9.05
N PRO A 27 1.04 2.64 -9.76
CA PRO A 27 1.04 3.24 -11.09
C PRO A 27 0.22 2.40 -12.07
N GLU A 28 -0.58 3.07 -12.89
CA GLU A 28 -1.34 2.48 -13.98
C GLU A 28 -0.85 3.11 -15.31
N GLU A 29 -1.46 2.69 -16.42
CA GLU A 29 -1.13 3.24 -17.73
C GLU A 29 -1.56 4.70 -17.89
N GLU A 30 -1.05 5.36 -18.93
CA GLU A 30 -1.45 6.74 -19.31
C GLU A 30 -1.20 7.79 -18.21
N GLY A 31 -0.24 7.55 -17.32
CA GLY A 31 0.08 8.48 -16.22
C GLY A 31 -0.99 8.51 -15.12
N LYS A 32 -1.87 7.52 -15.07
CA LYS A 32 -2.82 7.34 -13.97
C LYS A 32 -2.17 6.55 -12.84
N ALA A 33 -2.75 6.66 -11.65
CA ALA A 33 -2.38 5.84 -10.51
C ALA A 33 -3.60 5.57 -9.64
N ARG A 34 -3.62 4.40 -9.03
CA ARG A 34 -4.57 4.05 -7.98
C ARG A 34 -3.96 4.37 -6.63
N ILE A 35 -4.69 5.15 -5.84
CA ILE A 35 -4.30 5.55 -4.48
C ILE A 35 -5.21 4.85 -3.47
N GLY A 36 -4.65 4.49 -2.32
CA GLY A 36 -5.41 4.00 -1.18
C GLY A 36 -4.61 4.10 0.11
N ILE A 37 -5.21 3.65 1.21
CA ILE A 37 -4.55 3.59 2.51
C ILE A 37 -3.96 2.20 2.76
N THR A 38 -2.87 2.14 3.51
CA THR A 38 -2.20 0.89 3.90
C THR A 38 -3.12 0.00 4.75
N ASP A 39 -2.82 -1.30 4.78
CA ASP A 39 -3.48 -2.25 5.68
C ASP A 39 -3.34 -1.85 7.16
N TYR A 40 -2.22 -1.22 7.52
CA TYR A 40 -2.05 -0.60 8.83
C TYR A 40 -3.12 0.48 9.09
N ALA A 41 -3.22 1.49 8.23
CA ALA A 41 -4.18 2.59 8.41
C ALA A 41 -5.65 2.13 8.42
N GLN A 42 -5.99 1.11 7.65
CA GLN A 42 -7.33 0.51 7.65
C GLN A 42 -7.70 -0.11 9.01
N GLN A 43 -6.73 -0.62 9.76
CA GLN A 43 -6.96 -1.31 11.04
C GLN A 43 -6.89 -0.38 12.27
N GLU A 44 -6.44 0.86 12.10
CA GLU A 44 -6.36 1.87 13.16
C GLU A 44 -7.63 2.76 13.24
N LEU A 45 -8.66 2.45 12.44
CA LEU A 45 -9.98 3.11 12.41
C LEU A 45 -11.07 2.15 12.92
#